data_AF-A0A0Q9ZAE0-F1
#
_entry.id   AF-A0A0Q9ZAE0-F1
#
_cell.length_a   1.000
_cell.length_b   1.000
_cell.length_c   1.000
_cell.angle_alpha   90.00
_cell.angle_beta   90.00
_cell.angle_gamma   90.00
#
_symmetry.space_group_name_H-M   'P 1'
#
loop_
_entity.id
_entity.type
_entity.pdbx_description
1 polymer ?
#
loop_
_entity_poly.entity_id
_entity_poly.type
_entity_poly.pdbx_seq_one_letter_code
_entity_poly.pdbx_strand_id
1 'polypeptide(L)'
;MKKHSFYIKSDKEQTREILKFSGIAFLVFLAIVLAALFFEWYYLPLFIAPVILTVLAPFIDMPQGRKKGNLIYYTPLFITEKEKDGRIIIHGGTLFDYYYMIDRNWKGKQRIRFILSQYILGLVKLSESFSEKEAEKITLEGTSYILNDRTAEKLGFRRKETNLLQRFILTYNYLQILLANSIAKGKLSFPTIGRVSTFTAPLSVIKANKNYLYKLAEKLED
;
A
#
# COMPACT_ATOMS: atom_id res chain seq x y z
N MET A 1 -0.05 19.68 3.86
CA MET A 1 -0.11 18.22 3.61
C MET A 1 1.04 17.81 2.69
N LYS A 2 1.77 16.74 3.01
CA LYS A 2 2.90 16.29 2.17
C LYS A 2 2.40 15.82 0.80
N LYS A 3 3.05 16.27 -0.27
CA LYS A 3 2.83 15.74 -1.63
C LYS A 3 3.71 14.52 -1.83
N HIS A 4 3.23 13.56 -2.61
CA HIS A 4 4.01 12.37 -2.93
C HIS A 4 5.22 12.72 -3.81
N SER A 5 6.43 12.46 -3.31
CA SER A 5 7.69 12.97 -3.88
C SER A 5 7.99 12.46 -5.29
N PHE A 6 7.49 11.28 -5.67
CA PHE A 6 7.55 10.81 -7.07
C PHE A 6 6.65 11.62 -8.00
N TYR A 7 5.42 11.93 -7.57
CA TYR A 7 4.40 12.51 -8.45
C TYR A 7 4.49 14.05 -8.59
N ILE A 8 5.40 14.69 -7.86
CA ILE A 8 5.75 16.10 -8.08
C ILE A 8 6.85 16.28 -9.14
N LYS A 9 7.51 15.18 -9.54
CA LYS A 9 8.53 15.18 -10.58
C LYS A 9 7.88 15.30 -11.96
N SER A 10 8.63 15.80 -12.94
CA SER A 10 8.21 15.78 -14.35
C SER A 10 8.04 14.36 -14.88
N ASP A 11 7.24 14.17 -15.93
CA ASP A 11 7.03 12.86 -16.57
C ASP A 11 8.34 12.20 -17.02
N LYS A 12 9.30 13.00 -17.50
CA LYS A 12 10.63 12.53 -17.89
C LYS A 12 11.40 11.98 -16.69
N GLU A 13 11.35 12.65 -15.56
CA GLU A 13 12.01 12.20 -14.32
C GLU A 13 11.33 10.96 -13.73
N GLN A 14 10.00 10.91 -13.75
CA GLN A 14 9.25 9.72 -13.32
C GLN A 14 9.63 8.50 -14.18
N THR A 15 9.69 8.67 -15.50
CA THR A 15 10.12 7.61 -16.43
C THR A 15 11.55 7.17 -16.15
N ARG A 16 12.47 8.11 -15.91
CA ARG A 16 13.86 7.81 -15.56
C ARG A 16 13.98 7.00 -14.27
N GLU A 17 13.21 7.33 -13.24
CA GLU A 17 13.18 6.56 -11.99
C GLU A 17 12.66 5.14 -12.21
N ILE A 18 11.56 4.98 -12.96
CA ILE A 18 11.02 3.65 -13.31
C ILE A 18 12.08 2.83 -14.05
N LEU A 19 12.71 3.40 -15.09
CA LEU A 19 13.79 2.74 -15.84
C LEU A 19 14.98 2.38 -14.96
N LYS A 20 15.33 3.23 -14.00
CA LYS A 20 16.40 2.94 -13.03
C LYS A 20 16.05 1.71 -12.18
N PHE A 21 14.85 1.64 -11.61
CA PHE A 21 14.44 0.47 -10.82
C PHE A 21 14.37 -0.80 -11.66
N SER A 22 13.80 -0.72 -12.87
CA SER A 22 13.77 -1.84 -13.82
C SER A 22 15.17 -2.30 -14.22
N GLY A 23 16.09 -1.37 -14.47
CA GLY A 23 17.49 -1.66 -14.79
C GLY A 23 18.22 -2.34 -13.64
N ILE A 24 18.04 -1.86 -12.39
CA ILE A 24 18.60 -2.50 -11.20
C ILE A 24 18.07 -3.93 -11.05
N ALA A 25 16.75 -4.12 -11.17
CA ALA A 25 16.13 -5.45 -11.09
C ALA A 25 16.67 -6.40 -12.17
N PHE A 26 16.84 -5.91 -13.41
CA PHE A 26 17.43 -6.66 -14.50
C PHE A 26 18.89 -7.05 -14.22
N LEU A 27 19.72 -6.12 -13.73
CA LEU A 27 21.12 -6.40 -13.39
C LEU A 27 21.24 -7.44 -12.26
N VAL A 28 20.39 -7.34 -11.23
CA VAL A 28 20.32 -8.34 -10.15
C VAL A 28 19.93 -9.70 -10.72
N PHE A 29 18.91 -9.76 -11.58
CA PHE A 29 18.50 -11.01 -12.20
C PHE A 29 19.61 -11.61 -13.09
N LEU A 30 20.27 -10.79 -13.91
CA LEU A 30 21.36 -11.21 -14.76
C LEU A 30 22.54 -11.77 -13.94
N ALA A 31 22.92 -11.10 -12.85
CA ALA A 31 23.95 -11.60 -11.94
C ALA A 31 23.60 -12.98 -11.37
N ILE A 32 22.33 -13.20 -11.01
CA ILE A 32 21.84 -14.49 -10.51
C ILE A 32 21.85 -15.56 -11.62
N VAL A 33 21.48 -15.21 -12.85
CA VAL A 33 21.57 -16.13 -14.00
C VAL A 33 23.03 -16.54 -14.24
N LEU A 34 23.96 -15.59 -14.27
CA LEU A 34 25.38 -15.88 -14.47
C LEU A 34 25.95 -16.77 -13.35
N ALA A 35 25.60 -16.48 -12.09
CA ALA A 35 25.98 -17.33 -10.95
C ALA A 35 25.36 -18.73 -11.07
N ALA A 36 24.09 -18.83 -11.44
CA ALA A 36 23.40 -20.10 -11.62
C ALA A 36 24.04 -20.95 -12.73
N LEU A 37 24.47 -20.34 -13.84
CA LEU A 37 25.22 -21.04 -14.88
C LEU A 37 26.57 -21.54 -14.38
N PHE A 38 27.29 -20.72 -13.61
CA PHE A 38 28.59 -21.07 -13.04
C PHE A 38 28.51 -22.23 -12.04
N PHE A 39 27.45 -22.29 -11.22
CA PHE A 39 27.21 -23.34 -10.23
C PHE A 39 26.31 -24.48 -10.72
N GLU A 40 25.96 -24.50 -12.02
CA GLU A 40 25.08 -25.51 -12.63
C GLU A 40 23.66 -25.57 -12.03
N TRP A 41 23.19 -24.48 -11.41
CA TRP A 41 21.85 -24.33 -10.84
C TRP A 41 20.83 -23.83 -11.88
N TYR A 42 20.71 -24.52 -13.02
CA TYR A 42 19.99 -24.03 -14.19
C TYR A 42 18.51 -23.65 -13.94
N TYR A 43 17.86 -24.25 -12.94
CA TYR A 43 16.47 -23.95 -12.58
C TYR A 43 16.32 -22.75 -11.63
N LEU A 44 17.38 -22.27 -10.99
CA LEU A 44 17.31 -21.17 -10.02
C LEU A 44 16.68 -19.88 -10.61
N PRO A 45 17.02 -19.44 -11.83
CA PRO A 45 16.40 -18.26 -12.42
C PRO A 45 14.87 -18.34 -12.54
N LEU A 46 14.32 -19.53 -12.79
CA LEU A 46 12.86 -19.73 -12.90
C LEU A 46 12.14 -19.40 -11.59
N PHE A 47 12.75 -19.73 -10.45
CA PHE A 47 12.18 -19.45 -9.12
C PHE A 47 12.44 -18.01 -8.65
N ILE A 48 13.57 -17.42 -9.04
CA ILE A 48 13.94 -16.06 -8.61
C ILE A 48 13.23 -14.97 -9.42
N ALA A 49 12.98 -15.19 -10.72
CA ALA A 49 12.33 -14.18 -11.56
C ALA A 49 10.99 -13.68 -10.97
N PRO A 50 10.04 -14.54 -10.56
CA PRO A 50 8.80 -14.11 -9.91
C PRO A 50 9.04 -13.27 -8.65
N VAL A 51 10.02 -13.64 -7.84
CA VAL A 51 10.36 -12.93 -6.59
C VAL A 51 10.82 -11.50 -6.89
N ILE A 52 11.73 -11.31 -7.85
CA ILE A 52 12.18 -9.98 -8.28
C ILE A 52 11.01 -9.17 -8.84
N LEU A 53 10.17 -9.79 -9.67
CA LEU A 53 9.00 -9.12 -10.24
C LEU A 53 8.02 -8.63 -9.17
N THR A 54 7.77 -9.40 -8.09
CA THR A 54 6.88 -8.95 -7.01
C THR A 54 7.39 -7.68 -6.30
N VAL A 55 8.72 -7.53 -6.16
CA VAL A 55 9.33 -6.35 -5.54
C VAL A 55 9.31 -5.16 -6.50
N LEU A 56 9.51 -5.40 -7.79
CA LEU A 56 9.50 -4.37 -8.83
C LEU A 56 8.08 -3.87 -9.15
N ALA A 57 7.07 -4.75 -9.11
CA ALA A 57 5.70 -4.49 -9.56
C ALA A 57 5.11 -3.16 -9.01
N PRO A 58 5.19 -2.83 -7.71
CA PRO A 58 4.63 -1.57 -7.19
C PRO A 58 5.27 -0.32 -7.80
N PHE A 59 6.54 -0.37 -8.19
CA PHE A 59 7.25 0.76 -8.81
C PHE A 59 6.78 1.03 -10.23
N ILE A 60 6.05 0.09 -10.84
CA ILE A 60 5.49 0.20 -12.18
C ILE A 60 3.96 0.40 -12.09
N ASP A 61 3.30 -0.47 -11.34
CA ASP A 61 1.84 -0.56 -11.26
C ASP A 61 1.23 0.67 -10.59
N MET A 62 1.86 1.23 -9.55
CA MET A 62 1.33 2.41 -8.86
C MET A 62 1.35 3.66 -9.75
N PRO A 63 2.49 4.02 -10.41
CA PRO A 63 2.49 5.09 -11.41
C PRO A 63 1.51 4.87 -12.56
N GLN A 64 1.47 3.65 -13.14
CA GLN A 64 0.60 3.37 -14.29
C GLN A 64 -0.87 3.36 -13.91
N GLY A 65 -1.23 2.74 -12.78
CA GLY A 65 -2.60 2.69 -12.29
C GLY A 65 -3.14 4.07 -11.97
N ARG A 66 -2.32 4.95 -11.39
CA ARG A 66 -2.68 6.36 -11.21
C ARG A 66 -2.85 7.09 -12.54
N LYS A 67 -1.91 6.93 -13.48
CA LYS A 67 -1.98 7.59 -14.80
C LYS A 67 -3.24 7.18 -15.59
N LYS A 68 -3.65 5.92 -15.48
CA LYS A 68 -4.87 5.38 -16.10
C LYS A 68 -6.16 5.78 -15.38
N GLY A 69 -6.06 6.35 -14.17
CA GLY A 69 -7.22 6.67 -13.32
C GLY A 69 -7.85 5.46 -12.62
N ASN A 70 -7.21 4.30 -12.66
CA ASN A 70 -7.65 3.10 -11.94
C ASN A 70 -7.35 3.20 -10.44
N LEU A 71 -6.31 3.95 -10.07
CA LEU A 71 -5.91 4.20 -8.70
C LEU A 71 -6.03 5.69 -8.37
N ILE A 72 -6.74 6.00 -7.31
CA ILE A 72 -7.04 7.37 -6.85
C ILE A 72 -6.33 7.59 -5.51
N TYR A 73 -5.47 8.62 -5.45
CA TYR A 73 -4.75 9.00 -4.23
C TYR A 73 -5.49 10.13 -3.51
N TYR A 74 -6.02 9.85 -2.31
CA TYR A 74 -6.60 10.90 -1.45
C TYR A 74 -5.55 11.52 -0.52
N THR A 75 -4.59 10.71 -0.10
CA THR A 75 -3.33 11.12 0.52
C THR A 75 -2.20 10.26 -0.05
N PRO A 76 -0.92 10.62 0.14
CA PRO A 76 0.19 9.83 -0.39
C PRO A 76 0.24 8.36 0.05
N LEU A 77 -0.41 8.00 1.17
CA LEU A 77 -0.40 6.63 1.70
C LEU A 77 -1.82 6.02 1.84
N PHE A 78 -2.81 6.64 1.20
CA PHE A 78 -4.17 6.13 1.10
C PHE A 78 -4.64 6.19 -0.35
N ILE A 79 -4.81 5.01 -0.92
CA ILE A 79 -5.17 4.81 -2.32
C ILE A 79 -6.49 4.06 -2.38
N THR A 80 -7.33 4.37 -3.35
CA THR A 80 -8.49 3.53 -3.68
C THR A 80 -8.47 3.12 -5.13
N GLU A 81 -9.15 2.02 -5.42
CA GLU A 81 -9.62 1.76 -6.77
C GLU A 81 -10.81 2.66 -7.09
N LYS A 82 -11.12 2.81 -8.39
CA LYS A 82 -12.36 3.46 -8.82
C LYS A 82 -13.56 2.67 -8.28
N GLU A 83 -14.60 3.40 -7.87
CA GLU A 83 -15.86 2.79 -7.44
C GLU A 83 -16.44 1.91 -8.55
N LYS A 84 -16.85 0.70 -8.16
CA LYS A 84 -17.45 -0.30 -9.03
C LYS A 84 -18.58 -0.99 -8.28
N ASP A 85 -19.80 -0.89 -8.81
CA ASP A 85 -21.00 -1.54 -8.28
C ASP A 85 -21.25 -1.26 -6.78
N GLY A 86 -21.11 0.01 -6.35
CA GLY A 86 -21.30 0.41 -4.96
C GLY A 86 -20.16 -0.02 -4.03
N ARG A 87 -19.01 -0.44 -4.58
CA ARG A 87 -17.85 -0.87 -3.80
C ARG A 87 -16.61 -0.05 -4.15
N ILE A 88 -15.88 0.35 -3.11
CA ILE A 88 -14.57 0.97 -3.23
C ILE A 88 -13.55 0.11 -2.48
N ILE A 89 -12.55 -0.38 -3.21
CA ILE A 89 -11.42 -1.08 -2.61
C ILE A 89 -10.39 -0.06 -2.13
N ILE A 90 -10.04 -0.13 -0.85
CA ILE A 90 -9.05 0.74 -0.21
C ILE A 90 -7.74 0.00 -0.01
N HIS A 91 -6.66 0.70 -0.32
CA HIS A 91 -5.28 0.21 -0.20
C HIS A 91 -4.49 1.19 0.68
N GLY A 92 -3.72 0.64 1.62
CA GLY A 92 -2.67 1.41 2.27
C GLY A 92 -1.50 1.65 1.30
N GLY A 93 -0.56 2.51 1.70
CA GLY A 93 0.68 2.71 0.94
C GLY A 93 1.40 1.39 0.65
N THR A 94 1.91 1.27 -0.57
CA THR A 94 2.69 0.13 -1.06
C THR A 94 4.18 0.31 -0.76
N LEU A 95 4.99 -0.68 -1.15
CA LEU A 95 6.46 -0.56 -1.11
C LEU A 95 6.95 0.69 -1.86
N PHE A 96 6.35 1.01 -3.00
CA PHE A 96 6.66 2.21 -3.77
C PHE A 96 6.36 3.47 -2.96
N ASP A 97 5.16 3.57 -2.39
CA ASP A 97 4.75 4.77 -1.66
C ASP A 97 5.62 4.96 -0.40
N TYR A 98 5.92 3.88 0.32
CA TYR A 98 6.78 3.93 1.50
C TYR A 98 8.21 4.35 1.16
N TYR A 99 8.76 3.86 0.04
CA TYR A 99 10.09 4.27 -0.41
C TYR A 99 10.17 5.78 -0.64
N TYR A 100 9.13 6.38 -1.22
CA TYR A 100 9.09 7.80 -1.56
C TYR A 100 8.63 8.72 -0.43
N MET A 101 7.90 8.19 0.55
CA MET A 101 7.24 9.01 1.58
C MET A 101 7.77 8.89 2.98
N ILE A 102 8.43 7.77 3.32
CA ILE A 102 8.95 7.56 4.67
C ILE A 102 10.35 8.15 4.76
N ASP A 103 10.51 9.12 5.66
CA ASP A 103 11.82 9.69 5.97
C ASP A 103 12.69 8.63 6.68
N ARG A 104 13.90 8.43 6.16
CA ARG A 104 14.86 7.45 6.70
C ARG A 104 15.39 7.85 8.06
N ASN A 105 15.38 9.13 8.40
CA ASN A 105 15.84 9.66 9.68
C ASN A 105 14.80 9.48 10.80
N TRP A 106 13.55 9.18 10.46
CA TRP A 106 12.51 8.95 11.45
C TRP A 106 12.69 7.63 12.19
N LYS A 107 12.41 7.64 13.50
CA LYS A 107 12.28 6.44 14.33
C LYS A 107 11.03 5.65 13.93
N GLY A 108 11.02 4.33 14.18
CA GLY A 108 9.90 3.46 13.82
C GLY A 108 8.52 3.94 14.30
N LYS A 109 8.44 4.50 15.52
CA LYS A 109 7.19 5.08 16.04
C LYS A 109 6.69 6.26 15.20
N GLN A 110 7.59 7.16 14.78
CA GLN A 110 7.23 8.32 13.93
C GLN A 110 6.73 7.86 12.56
N ARG A 111 7.38 6.87 11.96
CA ARG A 111 6.97 6.28 10.67
C ARG A 111 5.57 5.68 10.73
N ILE A 112 5.28 4.86 11.75
CA ILE A 112 3.95 4.25 11.94
C ILE A 112 2.88 5.32 12.19
N ARG A 113 3.15 6.33 13.03
CA ARG A 113 2.21 7.44 13.27
C ARG A 113 1.90 8.20 11.99
N PHE A 114 2.92 8.51 11.18
CA PHE A 114 2.74 9.14 9.89
C PHE A 114 1.88 8.28 8.94
N ILE A 115 2.17 6.98 8.80
CA ILE A 115 1.38 6.07 7.96
C ILE A 115 -0.09 6.06 8.40
N LEU A 116 -0.34 5.92 9.70
CA LEU A 116 -1.70 5.91 10.24
C LEU A 116 -2.42 7.25 10.05
N SER A 117 -1.74 8.37 10.27
CA SER A 117 -2.29 9.71 10.02
C SER A 117 -2.72 9.85 8.55
N GLN A 118 -1.83 9.52 7.60
CA GLN A 118 -2.14 9.62 6.18
C GLN A 118 -3.29 8.70 5.77
N TYR A 119 -3.38 7.51 6.36
CA TYR A 119 -4.48 6.59 6.12
C TYR A 119 -5.82 7.16 6.63
N ILE A 120 -5.86 7.67 7.86
CA ILE A 120 -7.07 8.24 8.47
C ILE A 120 -7.51 9.52 7.75
N LEU A 121 -6.58 10.41 7.42
CA LEU A 121 -6.87 11.60 6.63
C LEU A 121 -7.37 11.24 5.22
N GLY A 122 -6.87 10.14 4.65
CA GLY A 122 -7.37 9.58 3.39
C GLY A 122 -8.83 9.14 3.47
N LEU A 123 -9.23 8.48 4.57
CA LEU A 123 -10.63 8.12 4.83
C LEU A 123 -11.53 9.36 4.91
N VAL A 124 -11.08 10.41 5.61
CA VAL A 124 -11.83 11.68 5.70
C VAL A 124 -12.05 12.26 4.32
N LYS A 125 -10.99 12.43 3.53
CA LYS A 125 -11.08 12.99 2.17
C LYS A 125 -11.91 12.16 1.21
N LEU A 126 -11.80 10.84 1.29
CA LEU A 126 -12.66 9.93 0.56
C LEU A 126 -14.12 10.22 0.89
N SER A 127 -14.47 10.29 2.17
CA SER A 127 -15.84 10.58 2.61
C SER A 127 -16.36 11.96 2.19
N GLU A 128 -15.49 12.94 2.02
CA GLU A 128 -15.83 14.28 1.54
C GLU A 128 -16.11 14.32 0.03
N SER A 129 -15.63 13.33 -0.72
CA SER A 129 -15.76 13.27 -2.18
C SER A 129 -17.12 12.73 -2.65
N PHE A 130 -17.99 12.33 -1.73
CA PHE A 130 -19.32 11.79 -2.00
C PHE A 130 -20.36 12.56 -1.19
N SER A 131 -21.56 12.76 -1.73
CA SER A 131 -22.71 13.27 -0.99
C SER A 131 -23.21 12.24 0.04
N GLU A 132 -24.05 12.65 0.99
CA GLU A 132 -24.65 11.73 1.98
C GLU A 132 -25.40 10.57 1.30
N LYS A 133 -26.23 10.89 0.28
CA LYS A 133 -27.02 9.90 -0.47
C LYS A 133 -26.17 8.90 -1.25
N GLU A 134 -25.01 9.33 -1.75
CA GLU A 134 -24.06 8.44 -2.43
C GLU A 134 -23.33 7.56 -1.42
N ALA A 135 -22.90 8.14 -0.29
CA ALA A 135 -22.17 7.42 0.75
C ALA A 135 -22.98 6.29 1.39
N GLU A 136 -24.31 6.39 1.44
CA GLU A 136 -25.21 5.32 1.89
C GLU A 136 -25.17 4.07 1.00
N LYS A 137 -24.84 4.22 -0.28
CA LYS A 137 -24.80 3.13 -1.26
C LYS A 137 -23.43 2.49 -1.41
N ILE A 138 -22.40 3.09 -0.81
CA ILE A 138 -21.01 2.70 -1.01
C ILE A 138 -20.50 1.90 0.19
N THR A 139 -19.93 0.73 -0.10
CA THR A 139 -19.18 -0.07 0.86
C THR A 139 -17.68 0.02 0.58
N LEU A 140 -16.91 0.34 1.61
CA LEU A 140 -15.46 0.27 1.60
C LEU A 140 -15.01 -1.14 1.94
N GLU A 141 -14.03 -1.66 1.20
CA GLU A 141 -13.38 -2.95 1.47
C GLU A 141 -11.86 -2.78 1.44
N GLY A 142 -11.17 -3.19 2.50
CA GLY A 142 -9.73 -3.06 2.61
C GLY A 142 -9.10 -4.26 3.24
N THR A 143 -7.89 -4.61 2.79
CA THR A 143 -7.05 -5.62 3.44
C THR A 143 -5.92 -4.91 4.16
N SER A 144 -5.73 -5.20 5.45
CA SER A 144 -4.64 -4.58 6.20
C SER A 144 -3.82 -5.61 6.97
N TYR A 145 -2.50 -5.44 6.91
CA TYR A 145 -1.53 -6.11 7.78
C TYR A 145 -1.04 -5.18 8.91
N ILE A 146 -1.47 -3.91 8.92
CA ILE A 146 -1.04 -2.88 9.88
C ILE A 146 -2.14 -2.63 10.92
N LEU A 147 -3.40 -2.64 10.50
CA LEU A 147 -4.54 -2.46 11.39
C LEU A 147 -4.88 -3.76 12.08
N ASN A 148 -5.03 -3.70 13.41
CA ASN A 148 -5.66 -4.77 14.18
C ASN A 148 -7.17 -4.53 14.27
N ASP A 149 -7.90 -5.57 14.69
CA ASP A 149 -9.37 -5.55 14.77
C ASP A 149 -9.88 -4.37 15.61
N ARG A 150 -9.27 -4.10 16.77
CA ARG A 150 -9.65 -2.98 17.65
C ARG A 150 -9.49 -1.61 16.98
N THR A 151 -8.41 -1.40 16.22
CA THR A 151 -8.20 -0.15 15.50
C THR A 151 -9.17 -0.04 14.32
N ALA A 152 -9.41 -1.13 13.59
CA ALA A 152 -10.36 -1.15 12.49
C ALA A 152 -11.78 -0.80 12.97
N GLU A 153 -12.23 -1.40 14.08
CA GLU A 153 -13.54 -1.10 14.70
C GLU A 153 -13.66 0.37 15.10
N LYS A 154 -12.63 0.95 15.71
CA LYS A 154 -12.60 2.39 16.04
C LYS A 154 -12.70 3.30 14.81
N LEU A 155 -12.24 2.81 13.66
CA LEU A 155 -12.34 3.53 12.39
C LEU A 155 -13.68 3.28 11.67
N GLY A 156 -14.58 2.47 12.25
CA GLY A 156 -15.89 2.15 11.66
C GLY A 156 -15.90 0.89 10.79
N PHE A 157 -14.82 0.13 10.76
CA PHE A 157 -14.71 -1.11 10.00
C PHE A 157 -15.09 -2.34 10.83
N ARG A 158 -15.62 -3.35 10.15
CA ARG A 158 -15.87 -4.68 10.70
C ARG A 158 -15.02 -5.72 9.99
N ARG A 159 -14.55 -6.72 10.72
CA ARG A 159 -13.78 -7.81 10.16
C ARG A 159 -14.65 -8.70 9.28
N LYS A 160 -14.09 -9.12 8.15
CA LYS A 160 -14.61 -10.10 7.20
C LYS A 160 -13.61 -11.24 7.09
N GLU A 161 -14.08 -12.46 6.89
CA GLU A 161 -13.20 -13.62 6.72
C GLU A 161 -12.31 -13.46 5.47
N THR A 162 -11.04 -13.81 5.65
CA THR A 162 -10.02 -13.78 4.61
C THR A 162 -10.09 -15.08 3.82
N ASN A 163 -10.29 -15.01 2.49
CA ASN A 163 -10.38 -16.20 1.63
C ASN A 163 -8.99 -16.81 1.36
N LEU A 164 -8.92 -18.11 1.07
CA LEU A 164 -7.71 -18.86 0.70
C LEU A 164 -6.93 -18.22 -0.47
N LEU A 165 -7.64 -17.72 -1.49
CA LEU A 165 -6.99 -17.04 -2.63
C LEU A 165 -6.21 -15.80 -2.17
N GLN A 166 -6.77 -15.03 -1.25
CA GLN A 166 -6.12 -13.86 -0.68
C GLN A 166 -4.86 -14.25 0.11
N ARG A 167 -4.91 -15.37 0.83
CA ARG A 167 -3.75 -15.93 1.55
C ARG A 167 -2.64 -16.37 0.59
N PHE A 168 -2.98 -16.95 -0.56
CA PHE A 168 -2.02 -17.27 -1.61
C PHE A 168 -1.37 -16.02 -2.20
N ILE A 169 -2.16 -15.00 -2.56
CA ILE A 169 -1.66 -13.71 -3.07
C ILE A 169 -0.70 -13.05 -2.06
N LEU A 170 -1.02 -13.08 -0.78
CA LEU A 170 -0.16 -12.52 0.27
C LEU A 170 1.15 -13.31 0.44
N THR A 171 1.11 -14.63 0.22
CA THR A 171 2.31 -15.48 0.24
C THR A 171 3.20 -15.19 -0.96
N TYR A 172 2.62 -15.05 -2.15
CA TYR A 172 3.33 -14.66 -3.35
C TYR A 172 4.01 -13.28 -3.20
N ASN A 173 3.32 -12.34 -2.57
CA ASN A 173 3.85 -10.99 -2.29
C ASN A 173 4.63 -10.88 -0.97
N TYR A 174 5.05 -12.00 -0.36
CA TYR A 174 5.64 -11.98 0.98
C TYR A 174 6.87 -11.07 1.08
N LEU A 175 7.77 -11.13 0.09
CA LEU A 175 8.99 -10.32 0.10
C LEU A 175 8.66 -8.82 0.00
N GLN A 176 7.74 -8.46 -0.89
CA GLN A 176 7.26 -7.08 -1.02
C GLN A 176 6.67 -6.57 0.31
N ILE A 177 5.83 -7.37 0.97
CA ILE A 177 5.20 -7.02 2.26
C ILE A 177 6.25 -6.93 3.37
N LEU A 178 7.25 -7.81 3.39
CA LEU A 178 8.37 -7.77 4.32
C LEU A 178 9.15 -6.47 4.17
N LEU A 179 9.50 -6.08 2.94
CA LEU A 179 10.23 -4.85 2.68
C LEU A 179 9.40 -3.62 3.09
N ALA A 180 8.12 -3.58 2.71
CA ALA A 180 7.22 -2.49 3.09
C ALA A 180 7.09 -2.37 4.63
N ASN A 181 6.87 -3.49 5.33
CA ASN A 181 6.82 -3.51 6.80
C ASN A 181 8.14 -3.10 7.44
N SER A 182 9.26 -3.48 6.84
CA SER A 182 10.58 -3.15 7.35
C SER A 182 10.86 -1.66 7.23
N ILE A 183 10.45 -1.02 6.12
CA ILE A 183 10.49 0.43 5.95
C ILE A 183 9.57 1.11 6.97
N ALA A 184 8.32 0.64 7.09
CA ALA A 184 7.33 1.20 8.01
C ALA A 184 7.78 1.17 9.47
N LYS A 185 8.46 0.09 9.89
CA LYS A 185 8.94 -0.07 11.28
C LYS A 185 10.36 0.42 11.51
N GLY A 186 11.13 0.68 10.45
CA GLY A 186 12.55 1.06 10.53
C GLY A 186 13.48 -0.05 11.00
N LYS A 187 13.05 -1.31 10.89
CA LYS A 187 13.84 -2.50 11.21
C LYS A 187 13.31 -3.68 10.40
N LEU A 188 14.14 -4.70 10.17
CA LEU A 188 13.70 -5.93 9.52
C LEU A 188 12.48 -6.51 10.27
N SER A 189 11.37 -6.66 9.58
CA SER A 189 10.11 -7.12 10.16
C SER A 189 9.42 -8.10 9.24
N PHE A 190 9.33 -9.34 9.69
CA PHE A 190 8.64 -10.41 9.01
C PHE A 190 7.12 -10.28 9.22
N PRO A 191 6.31 -10.30 8.15
CA PRO A 191 4.86 -10.22 8.27
C PRO A 191 4.27 -11.56 8.74
N THR A 192 3.24 -11.48 9.59
CA THR A 192 2.46 -12.64 10.01
C THR A 192 1.26 -12.80 9.08
N ILE A 193 1.43 -13.51 7.96
CA ILE A 193 0.39 -13.66 6.91
C ILE A 193 -0.92 -14.22 7.47
N GLY A 194 -0.85 -15.11 8.46
CA GLY A 194 -2.04 -15.71 9.10
C GLY A 194 -2.90 -14.74 9.92
N ARG A 195 -2.47 -13.50 10.13
CA ARG A 195 -3.23 -12.46 10.84
C ARG A 195 -3.81 -11.38 9.91
N VAL A 196 -3.71 -11.57 8.60
CA VAL A 196 -4.30 -10.62 7.66
C VAL A 196 -5.81 -10.76 7.68
N SER A 197 -6.47 -9.63 7.96
CA SER A 197 -7.91 -9.50 8.02
C SER A 197 -8.38 -8.59 6.89
N THR A 198 -9.47 -8.99 6.26
CA THR A 198 -10.25 -8.10 5.40
C THR A 198 -11.22 -7.32 6.28
N PHE A 199 -11.41 -6.05 5.98
CA PHE A 199 -12.25 -5.14 6.74
C PHE A 199 -13.23 -4.44 5.80
N THR A 200 -14.46 -4.26 6.26
CA THR A 200 -15.50 -3.58 5.49
C THR A 200 -16.22 -2.51 6.33
N ALA A 201 -16.57 -1.39 5.71
CA ALA A 201 -17.34 -0.32 6.34
C ALA A 201 -18.27 0.35 5.33
N PRO A 202 -19.53 0.68 5.68
CA PRO A 202 -20.32 1.62 4.89
C PRO A 202 -19.63 2.99 4.88
N LEU A 203 -19.55 3.65 3.72
CA LEU A 203 -18.92 4.97 3.61
C LEU A 203 -19.66 6.01 4.45
N SER A 204 -20.98 5.89 4.59
CA SER A 204 -21.80 6.73 5.48
C SER A 204 -21.33 6.72 6.94
N VAL A 205 -20.89 5.57 7.46
CA VAL A 205 -20.35 5.46 8.83
C VAL A 205 -19.04 6.24 8.99
N ILE A 206 -18.18 6.16 7.98
CA ILE A 206 -16.92 6.93 7.95
C ILE A 206 -17.21 8.42 7.89
N LYS A 207 -18.17 8.82 7.05
CA LYS A 207 -18.58 10.21 6.84
C LYS A 207 -19.18 10.82 8.10
N ALA A 208 -20.07 10.11 8.79
CA ALA A 208 -20.65 10.53 10.06
C ALA A 208 -19.58 10.76 11.14
N ASN A 209 -18.51 9.96 11.13
CA ASN A 209 -17.41 10.05 12.09
C ASN A 209 -16.25 10.96 11.65
N LYS A 210 -16.37 11.71 10.55
CA LYS A 210 -15.26 12.47 9.95
C LYS A 210 -14.54 13.39 10.92
N ASN A 211 -15.29 14.08 11.80
CA ASN A 211 -14.72 15.05 12.74
C ASN A 211 -13.84 14.37 13.80
N TYR A 212 -14.22 13.17 14.24
CA TYR A 212 -13.41 12.36 15.13
C TYR A 212 -12.13 11.87 14.42
N LEU A 213 -12.28 11.36 13.20
CA LEU A 213 -11.17 10.87 12.39
C LEU A 213 -10.15 11.97 12.09
N TYR A 214 -10.62 13.18 11.76
CA TYR A 214 -9.76 14.33 11.52
C TYR A 214 -8.91 14.68 12.75
N LYS A 215 -9.55 14.83 13.93
CA LYS A 215 -8.84 15.08 15.20
C LYS A 215 -7.85 13.97 15.56
N LEU A 216 -8.21 12.71 15.26
CA LEU A 216 -7.32 11.57 15.46
C LEU A 216 -6.09 11.62 14.55
N ALA A 217 -6.26 12.03 13.29
CA ALA A 217 -5.15 12.20 12.35
C ALA A 217 -4.20 13.32 12.79
N GLU A 218 -4.73 14.48 13.20
CA GLU A 218 -3.92 15.60 13.72
C GLU A 218 -3.06 15.17 14.92
N LYS A 219 -3.69 14.51 15.91
CA LYS A 219 -2.98 13.99 17.09
C LYS A 219 -1.86 13.00 16.73
N LEU A 220 -1.93 12.34 15.57
CA LEU A 220 -0.88 11.42 15.13
C LEU A 220 0.30 12.13 14.45
N GLU A 221 0.10 13.34 13.90
CA GLU A 221 1.18 14.13 13.29
C GLU A 221 2.07 14.84 14.33
N ASP A 222 1.54 15.13 15.52
CA ASP A 222 2.26 15.69 16.69
C ASP A 222 3.26 14.72 17.36
#